data_AF-A0A2L2TA57-F1
#
_entry.id   AF-A0A2L2TA57-F1
#
_cell.length_a   1.000
_cell.length_b   1.000
_cell.length_c   1.000
_cell.angle_alpha   90.00
_cell.angle_beta   90.00
_cell.angle_gamma   90.00
#
_symmetry.space_group_name_H-M   'P 1'
#
loop_
_entity.id
_entity.type
_entity.pdbx_description
1 polymer ?
#
loop_
_entity_poly.entity_id
_entity_poly.type
_entity_poly.pdbx_seq_one_letter_code
_entity_poly.pdbx_strand_id
1 'polypeptide(L)'
;MSQPRKFDHDSLLTNPSLSEVYHKLVDVASEFAVLGEIETTKMLVSLLLRETTSDWQRKQLKNFEPFFAAANLWPDEIPEKDRTEKSASKTATKHSLDDEENLKDKNDEKKLQEQMKRANDEKNSIVVDALRTATRLASKHTEDLQDIKNDSGVQRALELIAKNLHRNRIIPSLVAYHELCGILSTGELAQKVPVDNEKLKAVGKEVVATFSERFTQGRKKQDIESKPLKEVLLELERHTKANGTSYWDEMEEPVPETLFVLPPATDEQITSLEKKLDITLPDDYKEFLKISNGFGGTWNGYHLDNPLYGVDDVHWADEGFEVPFVELHDSISGVLELRINDKSRPEWPNSGTTINVGSLDILNTLLITPKNTKAILDSYQEALNDPKNADDVKKQTLKCIEARYGSLEVMQKLEWAVIEQHDSETLPSGTFRQCLEDRLRRAKSGRYLDNTDKELGGIAYSCKADDS
;
A
#
# COMPACT_ATOMS: atom_id res chain seq x y z
N MET A 1 -13.63 -15.81 -10.93
CA MET A 1 -13.17 -15.28 -9.64
C MET A 1 -12.34 -14.03 -9.95
N SER A 2 -12.64 -12.87 -9.37
CA SER A 2 -11.91 -11.63 -9.71
C SER A 2 -10.66 -11.51 -8.85
N GLN A 3 -9.51 -11.57 -9.48
CA GLN A 3 -8.23 -11.22 -8.87
C GLN A 3 -8.27 -9.75 -8.42
N PRO A 4 -7.60 -9.37 -7.31
CA PRO A 4 -7.53 -7.97 -6.92
C PRO A 4 -6.85 -7.18 -8.04
N ARG A 5 -7.63 -6.33 -8.72
CA ARG A 5 -7.11 -5.42 -9.73
C ARG A 5 -6.19 -4.42 -9.02
N LYS A 6 -5.06 -4.05 -9.65
CA LYS A 6 -4.21 -2.96 -9.14
C LYS A 6 -4.99 -1.66 -8.97
N PHE A 7 -6.01 -1.48 -9.81
CA PHE A 7 -6.99 -0.42 -9.70
C PHE A 7 -8.38 -1.01 -9.43
N ASP A 8 -8.94 -0.66 -8.28
CA ASP A 8 -10.33 -0.94 -7.90
C ASP A 8 -10.96 0.36 -7.39
N HIS A 9 -11.96 0.84 -8.12
CA HIS A 9 -12.60 2.14 -7.89
C HIS A 9 -13.13 2.25 -6.45
N ASP A 10 -13.93 1.27 -6.01
CA ASP A 10 -14.58 1.33 -4.70
C ASP A 10 -13.56 1.17 -3.56
N SER A 11 -12.57 0.29 -3.71
CA SER A 11 -11.47 0.15 -2.75
C SER A 11 -10.72 1.47 -2.57
N LEU A 12 -10.40 2.18 -3.65
CA LEU A 12 -9.68 3.46 -3.58
C LEU A 12 -10.51 4.56 -2.90
N LEU A 13 -11.77 4.70 -3.28
CA LEU A 13 -12.65 5.74 -2.74
C LEU A 13 -12.96 5.54 -1.26
N THR A 14 -12.93 4.29 -0.79
CA THR A 14 -13.37 3.94 0.57
C THR A 14 -12.24 3.58 1.54
N ASN A 15 -10.99 3.53 1.09
CA ASN A 15 -9.85 3.19 1.94
C ASN A 15 -9.60 4.27 3.02
N PRO A 16 -9.60 3.92 4.33
CA PRO A 16 -9.27 4.83 5.41
C PRO A 16 -7.78 5.21 5.46
N SER A 17 -6.89 4.35 4.96
CA SER A 17 -5.47 4.65 4.91
C SER A 17 -5.13 5.51 3.69
N LEU A 18 -4.91 6.80 3.92
CA LEU A 18 -4.46 7.71 2.87
C LEU A 18 -3.07 7.32 2.34
N SER A 19 -2.22 6.75 3.20
CA SER A 19 -0.90 6.22 2.80
C SER A 19 -1.04 5.14 1.72
N GLU A 20 -1.92 4.16 1.92
CA GLU A 20 -2.18 3.12 0.91
C GLU A 20 -2.71 3.71 -0.40
N VAL A 21 -3.59 4.73 -0.34
CA VAL A 21 -4.10 5.41 -1.54
C VAL A 21 -2.97 6.06 -2.33
N TYR A 22 -2.04 6.74 -1.65
CA TYR A 22 -0.88 7.35 -2.32
C TYR A 22 0.08 6.32 -2.92
N HIS A 23 0.35 5.22 -2.22
CA HIS A 23 1.18 4.12 -2.76
C HIS A 23 0.52 3.52 -4.01
N LYS A 24 -0.80 3.27 -3.99
CA LYS A 24 -1.54 2.80 -5.16
C LYS A 24 -1.48 3.79 -6.33
N LEU A 25 -1.54 5.10 -6.08
CA LEU A 25 -1.36 6.12 -7.13
C LEU A 25 0.00 5.97 -7.80
N VAL A 26 1.08 5.86 -7.01
CA VAL A 26 2.45 5.74 -7.51
C VAL A 26 2.64 4.43 -8.29
N ASP A 27 2.10 3.32 -7.81
CA ASP A 27 2.15 2.02 -8.49
C ASP A 27 1.44 2.05 -9.85
N VAL A 28 0.25 2.66 -9.90
CA VAL A 28 -0.53 2.81 -11.12
C VAL A 28 0.13 3.77 -12.10
N ALA A 29 0.66 4.91 -11.62
CA ALA A 29 1.41 5.85 -12.46
C ALA A 29 2.68 5.21 -13.05
N SER A 30 3.36 4.36 -12.27
CA SER A 30 4.53 3.60 -12.72
C SER A 30 4.18 2.66 -13.88
N GLU A 31 3.03 1.99 -13.81
CA GLU A 31 2.57 1.12 -14.90
C GLU A 31 2.22 1.92 -16.17
N PHE A 32 1.50 3.04 -16.06
CA PHE A 32 1.24 3.89 -17.22
C PHE A 32 2.53 4.46 -17.84
N ALA A 33 3.52 4.82 -17.02
CA ALA A 33 4.79 5.36 -17.49
C ALA A 33 5.55 4.35 -18.36
N VAL A 34 5.68 3.10 -17.90
CA VAL A 34 6.40 2.05 -18.65
C VAL A 34 5.64 1.58 -19.90
N LEU A 35 4.32 1.79 -19.94
CA LEU A 35 3.49 1.54 -21.12
C LEU A 35 3.47 2.72 -22.10
N GLY A 36 4.13 3.85 -21.79
CA GLY A 36 4.21 5.02 -22.66
C GLY A 36 3.02 5.98 -22.57
N GLU A 37 2.09 5.78 -21.63
CA GLU A 37 0.97 6.70 -21.36
C GLU A 37 1.42 7.87 -20.48
N ILE A 38 2.33 8.69 -21.02
CA ILE A 38 2.99 9.76 -20.27
C ILE A 38 2.04 10.88 -19.87
N GLU A 39 1.01 11.18 -20.67
CA GLU A 39 0.00 12.18 -20.30
C GLU A 39 -0.81 11.73 -19.06
N THR A 40 -1.25 10.48 -19.02
CA THR A 40 -1.94 9.90 -17.86
C THR A 40 -1.02 9.90 -16.63
N THR A 41 0.23 9.49 -16.80
CA THR A 41 1.25 9.52 -15.75
C THR A 41 1.44 10.93 -15.20
N LYS A 42 1.56 11.93 -16.09
CA LYS A 42 1.67 13.35 -15.74
C LYS A 42 0.47 13.80 -14.90
N MET A 43 -0.75 13.47 -15.31
CA MET A 43 -1.96 13.84 -14.57
C MET A 43 -1.98 13.25 -13.16
N LEU A 44 -1.60 11.97 -12.99
CA LEU A 44 -1.51 11.32 -11.68
C LEU A 44 -0.43 11.95 -10.80
N VAL A 45 0.75 12.22 -11.35
CA VAL A 45 1.83 12.89 -10.61
C VAL A 45 1.46 14.33 -10.26
N SER A 46 0.74 15.06 -11.12
CA SER A 46 0.18 16.37 -10.79
C SER A 46 -0.77 16.29 -9.59
N LEU A 47 -1.65 15.29 -9.52
CA LEU A 47 -2.50 15.07 -8.35
C LEU A 47 -1.68 14.84 -7.09
N LEU A 48 -0.62 14.02 -7.17
CA LEU A 48 0.31 13.78 -6.06
C LEU A 48 0.94 15.11 -5.57
N LEU A 49 1.42 15.95 -6.49
CA LEU A 49 2.14 17.19 -6.16
C LEU A 49 1.25 18.34 -5.69
N ARG A 50 -0.01 18.38 -6.10
CA ARG A 50 -0.98 19.42 -5.67
C ARG A 50 -1.34 19.32 -4.20
N GLU A 51 -1.45 18.09 -3.71
CA GLU A 51 -2.04 17.83 -2.42
C GLU A 51 -1.07 18.09 -1.26
N THR A 52 0.22 17.81 -1.46
CA THR A 52 1.32 17.96 -0.47
C THR A 52 2.69 17.97 -1.17
N THR A 53 3.74 18.47 -0.50
CA THR A 53 5.14 18.38 -0.99
C THR A 53 6.11 17.79 0.04
N SER A 54 5.74 16.66 0.64
CA SER A 54 6.64 15.98 1.58
C SER A 54 7.89 15.42 0.88
N ASP A 55 8.94 15.20 1.66
CA ASP A 55 10.17 14.58 1.15
C ASP A 55 9.92 13.20 0.54
N TRP A 56 8.94 12.46 1.07
CA TRP A 56 8.51 11.19 0.48
C TRP A 56 7.96 11.39 -0.93
N GLN A 57 7.06 12.35 -1.15
CA GLN A 57 6.50 12.60 -2.49
C GLN A 57 7.58 13.06 -3.46
N ARG A 58 8.51 13.91 -3.00
CA ARG A 58 9.68 14.31 -3.81
C ARG A 58 10.56 13.12 -4.15
N LYS A 59 10.71 12.14 -3.25
CA LYS A 59 11.43 10.90 -3.53
C LYS A 59 10.70 10.05 -4.58
N GLN A 60 9.37 9.94 -4.49
CA GLN A 60 8.58 9.24 -5.51
C GLN A 60 8.67 9.93 -6.87
N LEU A 61 8.74 11.26 -6.91
CA LEU A 61 8.85 12.02 -8.17
C LEU A 61 10.09 11.66 -8.98
N LYS A 62 11.23 11.39 -8.33
CA LYS A 62 12.50 11.06 -9.00
C LYS A 62 12.38 9.90 -9.98
N ASN A 63 11.48 8.96 -9.69
CA ASN A 63 11.21 7.80 -10.53
C ASN A 63 10.54 8.19 -11.87
N PHE A 64 9.85 9.34 -11.93
CA PHE A 64 9.09 9.79 -13.10
C PHE A 64 9.78 10.90 -13.91
N GLU A 65 10.70 11.67 -13.30
CA GLU A 65 11.44 12.75 -13.97
C GLU A 65 12.06 12.33 -15.31
N PRO A 66 12.70 11.15 -15.45
CA PRO A 66 13.29 10.72 -16.72
C PRO A 66 12.24 10.45 -17.81
N PHE A 67 11.05 9.97 -17.45
CA PHE A 67 9.95 9.77 -18.41
C PHE A 67 9.40 11.11 -18.93
N PHE A 68 9.22 12.09 -18.04
CA PHE A 68 8.77 13.43 -18.42
C PHE A 68 9.81 14.16 -19.27
N ALA A 69 11.10 14.00 -18.94
CA ALA A 69 12.20 14.52 -19.75
C ALA A 69 12.19 13.90 -21.15
N ALA A 70 12.12 12.57 -21.26
CA ALA A 70 12.14 11.86 -22.53
C ALA A 70 10.96 12.21 -23.44
N ALA A 71 9.77 12.43 -22.88
CA ALA A 71 8.59 12.81 -23.66
C ALA A 71 8.42 14.33 -23.82
N ASN A 72 9.24 15.14 -23.14
CA ASN A 72 9.06 16.59 -22.99
C ASN A 72 7.65 16.97 -22.48
N LEU A 73 7.13 16.21 -21.51
CA LEU A 73 5.79 16.37 -20.92
C LEU A 73 5.90 16.42 -19.40
N TRP A 74 6.09 17.61 -18.84
CA TRP A 74 6.26 17.80 -17.40
C TRP A 74 4.95 18.21 -16.71
N PRO A 75 4.71 17.74 -15.47
CA PRO A 75 3.72 18.32 -14.56
C PRO A 75 3.90 19.84 -14.39
N ASP A 76 2.80 20.57 -14.32
CA ASP A 76 2.81 22.04 -14.18
C ASP A 76 3.38 22.47 -12.82
N GLU A 77 3.22 21.62 -11.81
CA GLU A 77 3.69 21.81 -10.45
C GLU A 77 5.22 21.78 -10.32
N ILE A 78 5.94 21.30 -11.33
CA ILE A 78 7.41 21.28 -11.37
C ILE A 78 7.92 22.57 -12.03
N PRO A 79 8.72 23.40 -11.35
CA PRO A 79 9.26 24.64 -11.92
C PRO A 79 10.12 24.40 -13.16
N GLU A 80 10.05 25.29 -14.15
CA GLU A 80 10.82 25.16 -15.41
C GLU A 80 12.33 25.00 -15.19
N LYS A 81 12.88 25.69 -14.19
CA LYS A 81 14.30 25.59 -13.79
C LYS A 81 14.72 24.17 -13.37
N ASP A 82 13.77 23.35 -12.94
CA ASP A 82 14.00 21.99 -12.45
C ASP A 82 13.71 20.94 -13.54
N ARG A 83 13.07 21.34 -14.66
CA ARG A 83 12.75 20.52 -15.85
C ARG A 83 13.97 20.37 -16.78
N THR A 84 15.07 19.78 -16.30
CA THR A 84 16.27 19.57 -17.14
C THR A 84 16.78 18.13 -17.12
N GLU A 85 17.35 17.67 -18.24
CA GLU A 85 18.01 16.35 -18.33
C GLU A 85 19.20 16.22 -17.35
N LYS A 86 19.85 17.34 -17.00
CA LYS A 86 20.93 17.39 -16.00
C LYS A 86 20.45 17.29 -14.55
N SER A 87 19.21 17.66 -14.24
CA SER A 87 18.61 17.41 -12.92
C SER A 87 18.14 15.95 -12.83
N ALA A 88 17.48 15.42 -13.87
CA ALA A 88 17.01 14.03 -13.93
C ALA A 88 18.14 12.98 -13.92
N SER A 89 19.32 13.31 -14.45
CA SER A 89 20.50 12.43 -14.37
C SER A 89 21.26 12.51 -13.05
N LYS A 90 21.13 13.61 -12.28
CA LYS A 90 21.74 13.77 -10.95
C LYS A 90 20.94 13.14 -9.81
N THR A 91 19.63 12.98 -9.98
CA THR A 91 18.73 12.30 -9.02
C THR A 91 18.78 10.79 -9.11
N ALA A 92 19.50 10.24 -10.10
CA ALA A 92 19.80 8.82 -10.19
C ALA A 92 20.44 8.34 -8.89
N THR A 93 19.77 7.42 -8.20
CA THR A 93 20.45 6.60 -7.20
C THR A 93 21.57 5.92 -7.96
N LYS A 94 22.84 6.25 -7.64
CA LYS A 94 23.98 5.41 -8.01
C LYS A 94 23.71 4.04 -7.41
N HIS A 95 23.01 3.18 -8.14
CA HIS A 95 23.01 1.77 -7.82
C HIS A 95 24.46 1.32 -8.00
N SER A 96 24.97 0.50 -7.07
CA SER A 96 26.39 0.09 -7.01
C SER A 96 26.85 -0.77 -8.20
N LEU A 97 26.13 -0.72 -9.32
CA LEU A 97 26.46 -1.32 -10.61
C LEU A 97 26.90 -0.27 -11.65
N ASP A 98 26.84 1.02 -11.32
CA ASP A 98 27.38 2.09 -12.17
C ASP A 98 28.92 2.26 -12.01
N ASP A 99 29.55 1.50 -11.10
CA ASP A 99 31.00 1.55 -10.86
C ASP A 99 31.84 0.59 -11.73
N GLU A 100 31.26 -0.09 -12.73
CA GLU A 100 32.04 -0.85 -13.73
C GLU A 100 32.25 -0.05 -15.04
N GLU A 101 32.71 1.19 -14.93
CA GLU A 101 33.56 1.77 -15.97
C GLU A 101 34.92 1.07 -15.89
N ASN A 102 35.10 -0.03 -16.63
CA ASN A 102 36.35 -0.37 -17.36
C ASN A 102 36.28 -1.77 -18.03
N LEU A 103 36.43 -1.77 -19.36
CA LEU A 103 36.98 -2.84 -20.22
C LEU A 103 36.33 -4.24 -20.17
N LYS A 104 35.42 -4.54 -21.14
CA LYS A 104 35.38 -5.79 -21.96
C LYS A 104 34.12 -5.88 -22.84
N ASP A 105 34.17 -5.41 -24.09
CA ASP A 105 33.08 -5.53 -25.06
C ASP A 105 32.64 -6.97 -25.37
N LYS A 106 33.53 -7.96 -25.22
CA LYS A 106 33.19 -9.38 -25.41
C LYS A 106 32.38 -9.98 -24.24
N ASN A 107 32.33 -9.30 -23.10
CA ASN A 107 31.62 -9.81 -21.93
C ASN A 107 30.13 -9.45 -21.98
N ASP A 108 29.76 -8.29 -22.55
CA ASP A 108 28.38 -7.79 -22.57
C ASP A 108 27.46 -8.61 -23.47
N GLU A 109 27.92 -9.02 -24.66
CA GLU A 109 27.14 -9.90 -25.55
C GLU A 109 26.88 -11.26 -24.92
N LYS A 110 27.92 -11.84 -24.29
CA LYS A 110 27.81 -13.11 -23.56
C LYS A 110 26.91 -12.97 -22.32
N LYS A 111 27.00 -11.83 -21.61
CA LYS A 111 26.17 -11.48 -20.47
C LYS A 111 24.71 -11.34 -20.88
N LEU A 112 24.43 -10.66 -21.99
CA LEU A 112 23.09 -10.53 -22.56
C LEU A 112 22.50 -11.91 -22.89
N GLN A 113 23.27 -12.77 -23.57
CA GLN A 113 22.83 -14.14 -23.87
C GLN A 113 22.51 -14.96 -22.62
N GLU A 114 23.35 -14.87 -21.59
CA GLU A 114 23.13 -15.56 -20.31
C GLU A 114 21.91 -15.00 -19.56
N GLN A 115 21.74 -13.68 -19.52
CA GLN A 115 20.58 -13.02 -18.92
C GLN A 115 19.29 -13.41 -19.66
N MET A 116 19.30 -13.40 -20.99
CA MET A 116 18.16 -13.83 -21.82
C MET A 116 17.80 -15.29 -21.60
N LYS A 117 18.79 -16.16 -21.40
CA LYS A 117 18.58 -17.57 -21.09
C LYS A 117 17.96 -17.72 -19.70
N ARG A 118 18.57 -17.12 -18.68
CA ARG A 118 18.08 -17.17 -17.29
C ARG A 118 16.73 -16.49 -17.11
N ALA A 119 16.41 -15.45 -17.89
CA ALA A 119 15.10 -14.81 -17.87
C ALA A 119 13.94 -15.74 -18.28
N ASN A 120 14.22 -16.81 -19.03
CA ASN A 120 13.23 -17.85 -19.33
C ASN A 120 13.07 -18.87 -18.18
N ASP A 121 14.11 -19.07 -17.37
CA ASP A 121 14.19 -20.14 -16.37
C ASP A 121 13.97 -19.64 -14.92
N GLU A 122 14.22 -18.36 -14.61
CA GLU A 122 14.20 -17.79 -13.26
C GLU A 122 13.12 -16.69 -13.05
N LYS A 123 12.75 -16.45 -11.78
CA LYS A 123 11.63 -15.59 -11.33
C LYS A 123 12.00 -14.11 -10.99
N ASN A 124 13.03 -13.51 -11.58
CA ASN A 124 13.59 -12.22 -11.09
C ASN A 124 13.75 -11.11 -12.15
N SER A 125 14.12 -9.92 -11.68
CA SER A 125 14.46 -8.66 -12.41
C SER A 125 15.56 -8.79 -13.48
N ILE A 126 16.11 -9.98 -13.69
CA ILE A 126 17.14 -10.31 -14.69
C ILE A 126 16.69 -9.92 -16.10
N VAL A 127 15.39 -10.04 -16.40
CA VAL A 127 14.84 -9.65 -17.70
C VAL A 127 14.94 -8.13 -17.94
N VAL A 128 14.86 -7.32 -16.88
CA VAL A 128 15.06 -5.87 -16.95
C VAL A 128 16.54 -5.54 -17.15
N ASP A 129 17.44 -6.25 -16.47
CA ASP A 129 18.89 -6.14 -16.71
C ASP A 129 19.28 -6.55 -18.14
N ALA A 130 18.56 -7.50 -18.73
CA ALA A 130 18.74 -7.91 -20.12
C ALA A 130 18.36 -6.79 -21.08
N LEU A 131 17.21 -6.13 -20.86
CA LEU A 131 16.82 -4.93 -21.64
C LEU A 131 17.85 -3.81 -21.48
N ARG A 132 18.32 -3.56 -20.26
CA ARG A 132 19.40 -2.59 -19.98
C ARG A 132 20.65 -2.88 -20.80
N THR A 133 21.13 -4.11 -20.74
CA THR A 133 22.35 -4.54 -21.45
C THR A 133 22.17 -4.46 -22.97
N ALA A 134 20.99 -4.85 -23.49
CA ALA A 134 20.67 -4.75 -24.91
C ALA A 134 20.65 -3.30 -25.40
N THR A 135 19.96 -2.41 -24.69
CA THR A 135 19.91 -0.96 -25.00
C THR A 135 21.31 -0.37 -25.03
N ARG A 136 22.13 -0.67 -24.02
CA ARG A 136 23.52 -0.20 -23.96
C ARG A 136 24.37 -0.70 -25.13
N LEU A 137 24.20 -1.96 -25.56
CA LEU A 137 24.91 -2.51 -26.72
C LEU A 137 24.47 -1.81 -28.01
N ALA A 138 23.15 -1.62 -28.21
CA ALA A 138 22.62 -0.91 -29.37
C ALA A 138 23.11 0.55 -29.42
N SER A 139 23.14 1.25 -28.28
CA SER A 139 23.63 2.63 -28.18
C SER A 139 25.12 2.80 -28.50
N LYS A 140 25.93 1.73 -28.47
CA LYS A 140 27.33 1.78 -28.94
C LYS A 140 27.44 1.89 -30.46
N HIS A 141 26.40 1.48 -31.18
CA HIS A 141 26.38 1.42 -32.64
C HIS A 141 25.64 2.59 -33.28
N THR A 142 24.69 3.19 -32.57
CA THR A 142 23.87 4.31 -33.06
C THR A 142 23.38 5.15 -31.89
N GLU A 143 23.30 6.47 -32.10
CA GLU A 143 22.65 7.39 -31.16
C GLU A 143 21.17 7.60 -31.51
N ASP A 144 20.73 7.10 -32.67
CA ASP A 144 19.34 7.22 -33.10
C ASP A 144 18.45 6.27 -32.30
N LEU A 145 17.43 6.85 -31.65
CA LEU A 145 16.51 6.10 -30.80
C LEU A 145 15.69 5.08 -31.59
N GLN A 146 15.36 5.33 -32.87
CA GLN A 146 14.61 4.36 -33.68
C GLN A 146 15.47 3.16 -34.03
N ASP A 147 16.74 3.36 -34.37
CA ASP A 147 17.67 2.26 -34.61
C ASP A 147 17.89 1.41 -33.34
N ILE A 148 18.03 2.05 -32.16
CA ILE A 148 18.14 1.36 -30.87
C ILE A 148 16.88 0.52 -30.59
N LYS A 149 15.69 1.09 -30.82
CA LYS A 149 14.44 0.36 -30.64
C LYS A 149 14.35 -0.84 -31.55
N ASN A 150 14.76 -0.70 -32.81
CA ASN A 150 14.70 -1.77 -33.79
C ASN A 150 15.81 -2.83 -33.62
N ASP A 151 16.74 -2.63 -32.68
CA ASP A 151 17.77 -3.63 -32.36
C ASP A 151 17.13 -4.95 -31.92
N SER A 152 17.64 -6.05 -32.48
CA SER A 152 17.09 -7.38 -32.25
C SER A 152 17.20 -7.85 -30.80
N GLY A 153 18.24 -7.43 -30.08
CA GLY A 153 18.43 -7.73 -28.66
C GLY A 153 17.42 -6.97 -27.79
N VAL A 154 17.20 -5.69 -28.10
CA VAL A 154 16.21 -4.83 -27.42
C VAL A 154 14.81 -5.36 -27.62
N GLN A 155 14.42 -5.66 -28.87
CA GLN A 155 13.10 -6.21 -29.21
C GLN A 155 12.82 -7.54 -28.49
N ARG A 156 13.82 -8.44 -28.46
CA ARG A 156 13.71 -9.72 -27.75
C ARG A 156 13.58 -9.52 -26.23
N ALA A 157 14.29 -8.56 -25.65
CA ALA A 157 14.16 -8.22 -24.24
C ALA A 157 12.76 -7.73 -23.90
N LEU A 158 12.22 -6.81 -24.70
CA LEU A 158 10.87 -6.27 -24.54
C LEU A 158 9.80 -7.37 -24.64
N GLU A 159 9.96 -8.33 -25.55
CA GLU A 159 9.05 -9.48 -25.66
C GLU A 159 9.06 -10.38 -24.42
N LEU A 160 10.25 -10.60 -23.83
CA LEU A 160 10.35 -11.34 -22.57
C LEU A 160 9.74 -10.56 -21.41
N ILE A 161 9.94 -9.23 -21.36
CA ILE A 161 9.31 -8.38 -20.35
C ILE A 161 7.79 -8.42 -20.50
N ALA A 162 7.25 -8.28 -21.71
CA ALA A 162 5.82 -8.31 -21.97
C ALA A 162 5.16 -9.62 -21.47
N LYS A 163 5.84 -10.76 -21.69
CA LYS A 163 5.41 -12.07 -21.17
C LYS A 163 5.41 -12.14 -19.65
N ASN A 164 6.29 -11.39 -18.99
CA ASN A 164 6.53 -11.44 -17.55
C ASN A 164 6.07 -10.17 -16.82
N LEU A 165 5.37 -9.25 -17.47
CA LEU A 165 5.02 -7.93 -16.91
C LEU A 165 4.14 -8.05 -15.65
N HIS A 166 3.39 -9.14 -15.57
CA HIS A 166 2.58 -9.57 -14.44
C HIS A 166 3.40 -9.83 -13.18
N ARG A 167 4.67 -10.24 -13.31
CA ARG A 167 5.51 -10.66 -12.19
C ARG A 167 5.85 -9.49 -11.28
N ASN A 168 5.88 -9.78 -9.98
CA ASN A 168 6.29 -8.82 -8.96
C ASN A 168 7.66 -8.20 -9.28
N ARG A 169 7.78 -6.89 -9.01
CA ARG A 169 8.98 -6.05 -9.18
C ARG A 169 9.39 -5.69 -10.61
N ILE A 170 8.81 -6.26 -11.67
CA ILE A 170 9.19 -5.89 -13.04
C ILE A 170 8.95 -4.40 -13.30
N ILE A 171 7.75 -3.88 -13.03
CA ILE A 171 7.42 -2.47 -13.21
C ILE A 171 8.28 -1.56 -12.31
N PRO A 172 8.38 -1.78 -10.99
CA PRO A 172 9.30 -1.02 -10.15
C PRO A 172 10.75 -1.01 -10.65
N SER A 173 11.26 -2.15 -11.14
CA SER A 173 12.59 -2.24 -11.72
C SER A 173 12.71 -1.44 -13.02
N LEU A 174 11.73 -1.52 -13.92
CA LEU A 174 11.74 -0.75 -15.18
C LEU A 174 11.79 0.76 -14.92
N VAL A 175 10.98 1.24 -13.99
CA VAL A 175 10.92 2.66 -13.64
C VAL A 175 12.23 3.14 -12.97
N ALA A 176 12.93 2.26 -12.25
CA ALA A 176 14.19 2.61 -11.59
C ALA A 176 15.37 2.84 -12.57
N TYR A 177 15.32 2.33 -13.80
CA TYR A 177 16.42 2.48 -14.77
C TYR A 177 16.17 3.64 -15.75
N HIS A 178 16.80 4.78 -15.47
CA HIS A 178 16.65 6.02 -16.25
C HIS A 178 16.97 5.83 -17.74
N GLU A 179 18.00 5.03 -18.06
CA GLU A 179 18.42 4.76 -19.44
C GLU A 179 17.36 4.03 -20.29
N LEU A 180 16.39 3.37 -19.65
CA LEU A 180 15.29 2.70 -20.34
C LEU A 180 14.11 3.63 -20.65
N CYS A 181 14.02 4.77 -19.96
CA CYS A 181 12.86 5.65 -20.01
C CYS A 181 12.64 6.22 -21.41
N GLY A 182 13.70 6.47 -22.19
CA GLY A 182 13.59 6.94 -23.58
C GLY A 182 12.90 5.95 -24.52
N ILE A 183 13.10 4.64 -24.30
CA ILE A 183 12.42 3.59 -25.08
C ILE A 183 10.99 3.40 -24.55
N LEU A 184 10.85 3.25 -23.24
CA LEU A 184 9.57 2.94 -22.59
C LEU A 184 8.53 4.06 -22.76
N SER A 185 8.95 5.33 -22.70
CA SER A 185 8.06 6.50 -22.84
C SER A 185 7.38 6.59 -24.20
N THR A 186 7.89 5.87 -25.21
CA THR A 186 7.31 5.84 -26.55
C THR A 186 6.32 4.69 -26.77
N GLY A 187 6.05 3.89 -25.73
CA GLY A 187 5.06 2.81 -25.78
C GLY A 187 5.55 1.52 -26.43
N GLU A 188 6.87 1.34 -26.64
CA GLU A 188 7.44 0.11 -27.22
C GLU A 188 7.04 -1.14 -26.43
N LEU A 189 6.99 -1.05 -25.10
CA LEU A 189 6.54 -2.16 -24.26
C LEU A 189 5.03 -2.43 -24.45
N ALA A 190 4.21 -1.39 -24.54
CA ALA A 190 2.78 -1.53 -24.79
C ALA A 190 2.47 -2.15 -26.16
N GLN A 191 3.33 -1.99 -27.16
CA GLN A 191 3.19 -2.68 -28.45
C GLN A 191 3.48 -4.19 -28.37
N LYS A 192 4.29 -4.61 -27.39
CA LYS A 192 4.64 -6.03 -27.16
C LYS A 192 3.66 -6.75 -26.23
N VAL A 193 2.93 -5.99 -25.42
CA VAL A 193 1.79 -6.49 -24.67
C VAL A 193 0.56 -6.35 -25.59
N PRO A 194 -0.35 -7.33 -25.69
CA PRO A 194 -1.53 -7.20 -26.56
C PRO A 194 -2.58 -6.24 -25.96
N VAL A 195 -2.20 -4.99 -25.68
CA VAL A 195 -3.04 -3.95 -25.09
C VAL A 195 -3.80 -3.20 -26.19
N ASP A 196 -5.08 -3.00 -25.97
CA ASP A 196 -5.89 -2.06 -26.74
C ASP A 196 -5.62 -0.63 -26.21
N ASN A 197 -4.99 0.19 -27.04
CA ASN A 197 -4.62 1.57 -26.68
C ASN A 197 -5.83 2.46 -26.34
N GLU A 198 -6.99 2.22 -26.95
CA GLU A 198 -8.19 3.00 -26.64
C GLU A 198 -8.79 2.55 -25.30
N LYS A 199 -8.76 1.25 -24.97
CA LYS A 199 -9.08 0.77 -23.62
C LYS A 199 -8.09 1.34 -22.59
N LEU A 200 -6.80 1.35 -22.89
CA LEU A 200 -5.75 1.87 -22.00
C LEU A 200 -5.98 3.36 -21.66
N LYS A 201 -6.27 4.19 -22.67
CA LYS A 201 -6.62 5.60 -22.46
C LYS A 201 -7.93 5.79 -21.69
N ALA A 202 -8.94 4.96 -21.97
CA ALA A 202 -10.22 5.03 -21.24
C ALA A 202 -10.04 4.70 -19.76
N VAL A 203 -9.29 3.63 -19.45
CA VAL A 203 -8.91 3.28 -18.08
C VAL A 203 -8.07 4.38 -17.45
N GLY A 204 -7.11 4.96 -18.18
CA GLY A 204 -6.34 6.12 -17.70
C GLY A 204 -7.22 7.29 -17.23
N LYS A 205 -8.25 7.63 -18.01
CA LYS A 205 -9.23 8.67 -17.62
C LYS A 205 -10.02 8.29 -16.36
N GLU A 206 -10.47 7.05 -16.26
CA GLU A 206 -11.21 6.55 -15.09
C GLU A 206 -10.33 6.58 -13.82
N VAL A 207 -9.09 6.13 -13.93
CA VAL A 207 -8.11 6.13 -12.83
C VAL A 207 -7.88 7.56 -12.34
N VAL A 208 -7.58 8.49 -13.25
CA VAL A 208 -7.34 9.90 -12.91
C VAL A 208 -8.58 10.52 -12.26
N ALA A 209 -9.77 10.25 -12.81
CA ALA A 209 -11.03 10.75 -12.25
C ALA A 209 -11.27 10.22 -10.82
N THR A 210 -10.96 8.95 -10.57
CA THR A 210 -11.14 8.29 -9.27
C THR A 210 -10.19 8.88 -8.21
N PHE A 211 -8.91 9.04 -8.53
CA PHE A 211 -7.96 9.68 -7.61
C PHE A 211 -8.30 11.16 -7.38
N SER A 212 -8.68 11.87 -8.45
CA SER A 212 -9.15 13.25 -8.33
C SER A 212 -10.37 13.35 -7.42
N GLU A 213 -11.34 12.46 -7.54
CA GLU A 213 -12.50 12.40 -6.65
C GLU A 213 -12.05 12.13 -5.21
N ARG A 214 -11.21 11.11 -4.97
CA ARG A 214 -10.73 10.76 -3.64
C ARG A 214 -10.01 11.91 -2.93
N PHE A 215 -9.21 12.68 -3.65
CA PHE A 215 -8.43 13.79 -3.09
C PHE A 215 -9.24 15.07 -2.92
N THR A 216 -10.25 15.30 -3.76
CA THR A 216 -11.08 16.52 -3.67
C THR A 216 -12.29 16.35 -2.74
N GLN A 217 -12.90 15.17 -2.71
CA GLN A 217 -14.12 14.90 -1.93
C GLN A 217 -13.86 14.11 -0.64
N GLY A 218 -12.64 13.60 -0.45
CA GLY A 218 -12.29 12.78 0.71
C GLY A 218 -12.80 11.34 0.61
N ARG A 219 -12.84 10.65 1.75
CA ARG A 219 -13.18 9.22 1.81
C ARG A 219 -14.68 9.05 1.70
N LYS A 220 -15.13 8.14 0.84
CA LYS A 220 -16.50 7.63 0.87
C LYS A 220 -16.62 6.55 1.94
N LYS A 221 -17.65 6.64 2.78
CA LYS A 221 -17.95 5.55 3.72
C LYS A 221 -18.36 4.31 2.94
N GLN A 222 -17.91 3.14 3.38
CA GLN A 222 -18.45 1.88 2.86
C GLN A 222 -19.85 1.64 3.38
N ASP A 223 -20.67 0.94 2.61
CA ASP A 223 -22.02 0.53 3.04
C ASP A 223 -21.98 -0.25 4.37
N ILE A 224 -20.93 -1.06 4.60
CA ILE A 224 -20.78 -1.83 5.82
C ILE A 224 -20.62 -0.96 7.08
N GLU A 225 -20.04 0.25 6.96
CA GLU A 225 -19.86 1.17 8.10
C GLU A 225 -21.21 1.62 8.69
N SER A 226 -22.30 1.49 7.93
CA SER A 226 -23.66 1.80 8.37
C SER A 226 -24.44 0.60 8.93
N LYS A 227 -23.91 -0.62 8.78
CA LYS A 227 -24.61 -1.86 9.14
C LYS A 227 -24.48 -2.20 10.63
N PRO A 228 -25.39 -2.98 11.22
CA PRO A 228 -25.21 -3.50 12.58
C PRO A 228 -23.92 -4.31 12.72
N LEU A 229 -23.27 -4.28 13.91
CA LEU A 229 -21.99 -4.98 14.13
C LEU A 229 -22.09 -6.49 13.86
N LYS A 230 -23.25 -7.09 14.14
CA LYS A 230 -23.54 -8.49 13.82
C LYS A 230 -23.41 -8.79 12.32
N GLU A 231 -23.85 -7.88 11.44
CA GLU A 231 -23.69 -8.06 9.99
C GLU A 231 -22.22 -7.96 9.58
N VAL A 232 -21.44 -7.08 10.21
CA VAL A 232 -19.99 -6.98 9.98
C VAL A 232 -19.32 -8.33 10.27
N LEU A 233 -19.62 -8.95 11.42
CA LEU A 233 -19.03 -10.23 11.83
C LEU A 233 -19.46 -11.39 10.92
N LEU A 234 -20.73 -11.44 10.51
CA LEU A 234 -21.23 -12.46 9.58
C LEU A 234 -20.56 -12.35 8.20
N GLU A 235 -20.38 -11.13 7.70
CA GLU A 235 -19.65 -10.89 6.45
C GLU A 235 -18.16 -11.24 6.59
N LEU A 236 -17.56 -10.93 7.73
CA LEU A 236 -16.16 -11.24 8.03
C LEU A 236 -15.92 -12.75 8.06
N GLU A 237 -16.82 -13.50 8.72
CA GLU A 237 -16.82 -14.97 8.71
C GLU A 237 -16.96 -15.52 7.28
N ARG A 238 -17.97 -15.04 6.54
CA ARG A 238 -18.24 -15.49 5.17
C ARG A 238 -17.01 -15.34 4.29
N HIS A 239 -16.39 -14.15 4.29
CA HIS A 239 -15.21 -13.87 3.50
C HIS A 239 -13.99 -14.64 3.97
N THR A 240 -13.79 -14.76 5.28
CA THR A 240 -12.69 -15.55 5.86
C THR A 240 -12.75 -17.01 5.43
N LYS A 241 -13.91 -17.67 5.54
CA LYS A 241 -14.07 -19.07 5.11
C LYS A 241 -13.90 -19.25 3.60
N ALA A 242 -14.37 -18.29 2.80
CA ALA A 242 -14.28 -18.37 1.34
C ALA A 242 -12.86 -18.18 0.81
N ASN A 243 -12.10 -17.27 1.45
CA ASN A 243 -10.80 -16.79 0.97
C ASN A 243 -9.61 -17.38 1.73
N GLY A 244 -9.77 -17.86 2.96
CA GLY A 244 -8.71 -18.44 3.78
C GLY A 244 -8.45 -19.93 3.57
N THR A 245 -9.13 -20.60 2.63
CA THR A 245 -9.04 -22.06 2.43
C THR A 245 -7.61 -22.58 2.33
N SER A 246 -6.73 -21.84 1.64
CA SER A 246 -5.32 -22.22 1.48
C SER A 246 -4.57 -22.31 2.80
N TYR A 247 -4.88 -21.45 3.77
CA TYR A 247 -4.25 -21.48 5.09
C TYR A 247 -4.61 -22.76 5.83
N TRP A 248 -5.89 -23.12 5.88
CA TRP A 248 -6.32 -24.34 6.56
C TRP A 248 -5.83 -25.61 5.85
N ASP A 249 -5.79 -25.60 4.52
CA ASP A 249 -5.19 -26.69 3.74
C ASP A 249 -3.70 -26.87 4.08
N GLU A 250 -2.93 -25.78 4.21
CA GLU A 250 -1.51 -25.81 4.60
C GLU A 250 -1.29 -26.31 6.03
N MET A 251 -2.18 -25.92 6.95
CA MET A 251 -2.15 -26.37 8.35
C MET A 251 -2.68 -27.79 8.55
N GLU A 252 -3.18 -28.45 7.49
CA GLU A 252 -3.89 -29.74 7.55
C GLU A 252 -5.10 -29.73 8.51
N GLU A 253 -5.76 -28.58 8.64
CA GLU A 253 -6.93 -28.39 9.50
C GLU A 253 -8.21 -28.21 8.66
N PRO A 254 -9.38 -28.67 9.15
CA PRO A 254 -10.63 -28.37 8.48
C PRO A 254 -11.00 -26.90 8.65
N VAL A 255 -11.58 -26.29 7.60
CA VAL A 255 -12.21 -24.97 7.72
C VAL A 255 -13.26 -25.02 8.83
N PRO A 256 -13.20 -24.13 9.84
CA PRO A 256 -14.08 -24.20 11.00
C PRO A 256 -15.55 -24.00 10.57
N GLU A 257 -16.46 -24.75 11.20
CA GLU A 257 -17.90 -24.61 10.94
C GLU A 257 -18.43 -23.23 11.30
N THR A 258 -17.83 -22.57 12.28
CA THR A 258 -18.16 -21.22 12.74
C THR A 258 -16.92 -20.49 13.26
N LEU A 259 -16.82 -19.17 13.04
CA LEU A 259 -15.85 -18.33 13.75
C LEU A 259 -16.37 -17.82 15.10
N PHE A 260 -17.67 -17.94 15.37
CA PHE A 260 -18.25 -17.62 16.68
C PHE A 260 -17.92 -18.74 17.68
N VAL A 261 -16.85 -18.55 18.46
CA VAL A 261 -16.22 -19.62 19.26
C VAL A 261 -17.10 -20.05 20.44
N LEU A 262 -17.71 -19.09 21.14
CA LEU A 262 -18.59 -19.33 22.29
C LEU A 262 -19.93 -18.58 22.12
N PRO A 263 -20.98 -19.02 22.84
CA PRO A 263 -22.24 -18.27 22.91
C PRO A 263 -22.01 -16.82 23.38
N PRO A 264 -22.86 -15.86 22.96
CA PRO A 264 -22.80 -14.47 23.40
C PRO A 264 -22.57 -14.32 24.91
N ALA A 265 -21.72 -13.37 25.29
CA ALA A 265 -21.47 -13.06 26.70
C ALA A 265 -22.71 -12.41 27.33
N THR A 266 -23.01 -12.78 28.58
CA THR A 266 -24.08 -12.14 29.36
C THR A 266 -23.61 -10.82 29.96
N ASP A 267 -24.54 -9.97 30.38
CA ASP A 267 -24.22 -8.72 31.08
C ASP A 267 -23.43 -8.98 32.37
N GLU A 268 -23.70 -10.08 33.09
CA GLU A 268 -22.98 -10.47 34.29
C GLU A 268 -21.53 -10.88 34.00
N GLN A 269 -21.29 -11.56 32.88
CA GLN A 269 -19.94 -11.93 32.45
C GLN A 269 -19.12 -10.68 32.09
N ILE A 270 -19.71 -9.76 31.33
CA ILE A 270 -19.07 -8.48 30.98
C ILE A 270 -18.79 -7.65 32.23
N THR A 271 -19.76 -7.54 33.15
CA THR A 271 -19.58 -6.83 34.43
C THR A 271 -18.47 -7.46 35.28
N SER A 272 -18.37 -8.80 35.28
CA SER A 272 -17.32 -9.51 36.00
C SER A 272 -15.93 -9.24 35.40
N LEU A 273 -15.83 -9.16 34.07
CA LEU A 273 -14.61 -8.79 33.37
C LEU A 273 -14.20 -7.35 33.67
N GLU A 274 -15.12 -6.39 33.59
CA GLU A 274 -14.87 -4.98 33.96
C GLU A 274 -14.36 -4.87 35.40
N LYS A 275 -14.95 -5.64 36.33
CA LYS A 275 -14.48 -5.70 37.72
C LYS A 275 -13.11 -6.36 37.86
N LYS A 276 -12.81 -7.41 37.08
CA LYS A 276 -11.49 -8.07 37.05
C LYS A 276 -10.40 -7.11 36.57
N LEU A 277 -10.72 -6.27 35.57
CA LEU A 277 -9.81 -5.31 34.97
C LEU A 277 -9.76 -3.97 35.72
N ASP A 278 -10.73 -3.70 36.60
CA ASP A 278 -10.95 -2.41 37.27
C ASP A 278 -11.13 -1.24 36.27
N ILE A 279 -11.92 -1.49 35.21
CA ILE A 279 -12.17 -0.51 34.15
C ILE A 279 -13.52 -0.76 33.47
N THR A 280 -14.11 0.29 32.89
CA THR A 280 -15.31 0.17 32.04
C THR A 280 -14.89 -0.04 30.59
N LEU A 281 -15.32 -1.13 29.96
CA LEU A 281 -14.96 -1.45 28.58
C LEU A 281 -15.72 -0.55 27.58
N PRO A 282 -15.15 -0.30 26.39
CA PRO A 282 -15.81 0.50 25.36
C PRO A 282 -17.11 -0.16 24.87
N ASP A 283 -18.10 0.65 24.55
CA ASP A 283 -19.46 0.19 24.22
C ASP A 283 -19.50 -0.70 22.97
N ASP A 284 -18.68 -0.41 21.96
CA ASP A 284 -18.60 -1.22 20.74
C ASP A 284 -17.93 -2.59 20.99
N TYR A 285 -16.98 -2.67 21.91
CA TYR A 285 -16.41 -3.96 22.35
C TYR A 285 -17.41 -4.78 23.19
N LYS A 286 -18.19 -4.14 24.06
CA LYS A 286 -19.28 -4.81 24.79
C LYS A 286 -20.37 -5.30 23.84
N GLU A 287 -20.72 -4.52 22.80
CA GLU A 287 -21.63 -4.96 21.74
C GLU A 287 -21.08 -6.21 21.03
N PHE A 288 -19.79 -6.21 20.69
CA PHE A 288 -19.12 -7.39 20.14
C PHE A 288 -19.26 -8.61 21.05
N LEU A 289 -18.95 -8.50 22.35
CA LEU A 289 -19.04 -9.62 23.29
C LEU A 289 -20.47 -10.18 23.42
N LYS A 290 -21.49 -9.30 23.32
CA LYS A 290 -22.91 -9.67 23.29
C LYS A 290 -23.37 -10.30 21.97
N ILE A 291 -22.52 -10.33 20.95
CA ILE A 291 -22.76 -11.02 19.69
C ILE A 291 -21.90 -12.29 19.62
N SER A 292 -20.65 -12.22 20.07
CA SER A 292 -19.67 -13.30 20.05
C SER A 292 -18.76 -13.20 21.27
N ASN A 293 -18.74 -14.23 22.11
CA ASN A 293 -17.80 -14.31 23.23
C ASN A 293 -16.47 -14.92 22.73
N GLY A 294 -15.70 -14.12 22.01
CA GLY A 294 -14.53 -14.56 21.26
C GLY A 294 -14.86 -14.90 19.80
N PHE A 295 -13.89 -14.69 18.91
CA PHE A 295 -14.06 -14.84 17.47
C PHE A 295 -12.78 -15.44 16.85
N GLY A 296 -12.93 -16.43 15.98
CA GLY A 296 -11.79 -17.11 15.36
C GLY A 296 -10.93 -16.18 14.49
N GLY A 297 -9.73 -16.66 14.13
CA GLY A 297 -8.81 -15.91 13.27
C GLY A 297 -9.44 -15.52 11.93
N THR A 298 -9.12 -14.32 11.44
CA THR A 298 -9.78 -13.71 10.27
C THR A 298 -8.83 -13.55 9.10
N TRP A 299 -9.27 -13.90 7.89
CA TRP A 299 -8.41 -13.81 6.70
C TRP A 299 -7.97 -12.37 6.44
N ASN A 300 -6.67 -12.14 6.23
CA ASN A 300 -6.14 -10.80 5.95
C ASN A 300 -5.60 -10.62 4.52
N GLY A 301 -5.75 -11.63 3.67
CA GLY A 301 -5.20 -11.64 2.30
C GLY A 301 -3.89 -12.42 2.13
N TYR A 302 -3.28 -12.82 3.24
CA TYR A 302 -2.03 -13.58 3.29
C TYR A 302 -2.08 -14.73 4.32
N HIS A 303 -2.42 -14.44 5.57
CA HIS A 303 -2.65 -15.43 6.64
C HIS A 303 -3.93 -15.08 7.43
N LEU A 304 -4.19 -15.79 8.53
CA LEU A 304 -5.22 -15.39 9.49
C LEU A 304 -4.65 -14.35 10.46
N ASP A 305 -5.33 -13.23 10.65
CA ASP A 305 -5.14 -12.35 11.80
C ASP A 305 -5.46 -13.13 13.09
N ASN A 306 -4.97 -12.63 14.23
CA ASN A 306 -5.21 -13.26 15.52
C ASN A 306 -6.71 -13.43 15.83
N PRO A 307 -7.11 -14.52 16.51
CA PRO A 307 -8.45 -14.62 17.07
C PRO A 307 -8.66 -13.54 18.13
N LEU A 308 -9.92 -13.18 18.33
CA LEU A 308 -10.37 -12.28 19.37
C LEU A 308 -10.85 -13.08 20.58
N TYR A 309 -10.50 -12.61 21.76
CA TYR A 309 -10.74 -13.30 23.02
C TYR A 309 -12.20 -13.26 23.47
N GLY A 310 -12.60 -14.34 24.14
CA GLY A 310 -13.77 -14.33 25.01
C GLY A 310 -13.44 -13.70 26.36
N VAL A 311 -14.45 -13.40 27.16
CA VAL A 311 -14.34 -12.69 28.44
C VAL A 311 -13.35 -13.32 29.43
N ASP A 312 -13.15 -14.63 29.37
CA ASP A 312 -12.26 -15.35 30.29
C ASP A 312 -10.78 -15.10 29.95
N ASP A 313 -10.47 -14.95 28.66
CA ASP A 313 -9.12 -14.80 28.13
C ASP A 313 -8.66 -13.33 28.06
N VAL A 314 -9.58 -12.36 28.17
CA VAL A 314 -9.22 -10.93 28.20
C VAL A 314 -8.42 -10.61 29.48
N HIS A 315 -7.28 -9.94 29.31
CA HIS A 315 -6.37 -9.55 30.38
C HIS A 315 -5.58 -8.28 30.03
N TRP A 316 -4.94 -7.69 31.02
CA TRP A 316 -3.95 -6.63 30.81
C TRP A 316 -2.75 -7.21 30.06
N ALA A 317 -2.31 -6.56 28.99
CA ALA A 317 -1.14 -6.99 28.24
C ALA A 317 0.12 -6.87 29.11
N ASP A 318 1.08 -7.79 28.91
CA ASP A 318 2.38 -7.71 29.58
C ASP A 318 3.12 -6.42 29.19
N GLU A 319 4.03 -5.95 30.05
CA GLU A 319 4.80 -4.72 29.83
C GLU A 319 5.60 -4.74 28.50
N GLY A 320 5.94 -5.93 28.00
CA GLY A 320 6.62 -6.11 26.71
C GLY A 320 5.78 -5.78 25.47
N PHE A 321 4.46 -5.63 25.62
CA PHE A 321 3.52 -5.27 24.54
C PHE A 321 3.19 -3.77 24.53
N GLU A 322 3.90 -2.95 25.30
CA GLU A 322 3.79 -1.51 25.19
C GLU A 322 4.25 -1.05 23.80
N VAL A 323 3.37 -0.34 23.08
CA VAL A 323 3.66 0.18 21.75
C VAL A 323 4.28 1.57 21.91
N PRO A 324 5.55 1.78 21.48
CA PRO A 324 6.17 3.08 21.52
C PRO A 324 5.66 3.97 20.39
N PHE A 325 5.62 5.29 20.63
CA PHE A 325 5.32 6.31 19.61
C PHE A 325 3.98 6.10 18.86
N VAL A 326 2.88 5.98 19.61
CA VAL A 326 1.57 5.67 19.04
C VAL A 326 0.97 6.83 18.25
N GLU A 327 0.89 6.67 16.92
CA GLU A 327 0.01 7.45 16.06
C GLU A 327 -1.34 6.75 15.87
N LEU A 328 -2.42 7.53 15.79
CA LEU A 328 -3.77 7.00 15.54
C LEU A 328 -4.14 7.08 14.04
N HIS A 329 -3.18 7.33 13.16
CA HIS A 329 -3.36 7.26 11.72
C HIS A 329 -2.07 6.80 11.06
N ASP A 330 -2.17 6.34 9.82
CA ASP A 330 -0.99 6.00 9.03
C ASP A 330 -0.33 7.28 8.50
N SER A 331 1.00 7.36 8.60
CA SER A 331 1.76 8.40 7.91
C SER A 331 1.95 8.02 6.44
N ILE A 332 1.79 8.98 5.52
CA ILE A 332 2.03 8.78 4.08
C ILE A 332 3.49 8.37 3.83
N SER A 333 4.44 8.95 4.58
CA SER A 333 5.87 8.66 4.43
C SER A 333 6.33 7.43 5.22
N GLY A 334 5.46 6.86 6.07
CA GLY A 334 5.82 5.82 7.04
C GLY A 334 6.67 6.34 8.20
N VAL A 335 6.83 7.67 8.32
CA VAL A 335 7.59 8.31 9.40
C VAL A 335 6.69 9.33 10.10
N LEU A 336 6.77 9.38 11.43
CA LEU A 336 6.16 10.42 12.25
C LEU A 336 6.80 11.77 11.91
N GLU A 337 6.05 12.62 11.19
CA GLU A 337 6.53 13.94 10.77
C GLU A 337 6.19 15.03 11.80
N LEU A 338 5.10 14.87 12.56
CA LEU A 338 4.73 15.80 13.62
C LEU A 338 5.66 15.65 14.83
N ARG A 339 6.13 16.80 15.33
CA ARG A 339 6.99 16.86 16.51
C ARG A 339 6.26 17.50 17.68
N ILE A 340 6.45 16.94 18.87
CA ILE A 340 5.95 17.53 20.13
C ILE A 340 7.07 18.29 20.85
N ASN A 341 8.34 18.05 20.51
CA ASN A 341 9.47 18.74 21.14
C ASN A 341 10.67 18.94 20.21
N ASP A 342 11.62 19.75 20.67
CA ASP A 342 12.86 20.14 19.95
C ASP A 342 14.00 19.11 20.10
N LYS A 343 13.72 17.93 20.67
CA LYS A 343 14.75 16.91 20.89
C LYS A 343 14.94 16.08 19.62
N SER A 344 16.13 15.51 19.46
CA SER A 344 16.48 14.62 18.35
C SER A 344 15.67 13.32 18.30
N ARG A 345 14.80 13.07 19.28
CA ARG A 345 13.79 12.01 19.28
C ARG A 345 12.45 12.62 19.68
N PRO A 346 11.37 12.42 18.89
CA PRO A 346 10.04 12.83 19.31
C PRO A 346 9.65 12.06 20.58
N GLU A 347 9.28 12.77 21.64
CA GLU A 347 8.62 12.18 22.83
C GLU A 347 7.14 11.96 22.50
N TRP A 348 6.87 11.16 21.46
CA TRP A 348 5.51 10.78 21.16
C TRP A 348 5.03 9.77 22.20
N PRO A 349 3.83 9.92 22.76
CA PRO A 349 3.35 9.04 23.82
C PRO A 349 3.32 7.58 23.35
N ASN A 350 3.63 6.68 24.29
CA ASN A 350 3.43 5.25 24.14
C ASN A 350 1.95 4.88 24.38
N SER A 351 1.59 3.63 24.10
CA SER A 351 0.25 3.11 24.44
C SER A 351 0.00 3.02 25.94
N GLY A 352 1.07 3.06 26.75
CA GLY A 352 1.12 2.58 28.12
C GLY A 352 0.58 1.15 28.25
N THR A 353 0.11 0.78 29.44
CA THR A 353 -0.56 -0.51 29.66
C THR A 353 -1.86 -0.59 28.85
N THR A 354 -2.00 -1.66 28.07
CA THR A 354 -3.16 -1.94 27.22
C THR A 354 -3.91 -3.18 27.68
N ILE A 355 -5.14 -3.36 27.20
CA ILE A 355 -5.91 -4.60 27.40
C ILE A 355 -5.73 -5.45 26.15
N ASN A 356 -5.24 -6.68 26.31
CA ASN A 356 -5.14 -7.63 25.22
C ASN A 356 -6.51 -8.30 25.01
N VAL A 357 -7.08 -8.10 23.82
CA VAL A 357 -8.38 -8.66 23.41
C VAL A 357 -8.26 -9.67 22.28
N GLY A 358 -7.04 -10.09 21.95
CA GLY A 358 -6.79 -11.19 21.04
C GLY A 358 -5.30 -11.33 20.75
N SER A 359 -4.81 -12.57 20.69
CA SER A 359 -3.44 -12.80 20.23
C SER A 359 -3.25 -14.13 19.50
N LEU A 360 -2.21 -14.18 18.68
CA LEU A 360 -1.71 -15.37 18.00
C LEU A 360 -0.23 -15.16 17.69
N ASP A 361 0.64 -15.91 18.36
CA ASP A 361 2.10 -15.73 18.26
C ASP A 361 2.52 -14.28 18.56
N ILE A 362 2.96 -13.53 17.56
CA ILE A 362 3.38 -12.13 17.65
C ILE A 362 2.29 -11.14 17.22
N LEU A 363 1.12 -11.64 16.78
CA LEU A 363 -0.04 -10.83 16.42
C LEU A 363 -0.87 -10.53 17.66
N ASN A 364 -1.23 -9.26 17.88
CA ASN A 364 -2.05 -8.85 19.02
C ASN A 364 -3.11 -7.81 18.63
N THR A 365 -4.25 -7.82 19.32
CA THR A 365 -5.24 -6.74 19.28
C THR A 365 -5.32 -6.10 20.66
N LEU A 366 -4.98 -4.81 20.73
CA LEU A 366 -4.78 -4.09 21.98
C LEU A 366 -5.79 -2.93 22.09
N LEU A 367 -6.45 -2.82 23.24
CA LEU A 367 -7.23 -1.64 23.60
C LEU A 367 -6.37 -0.68 24.44
N ILE A 368 -6.23 0.55 23.96
CA ILE A 368 -5.58 1.64 24.69
C ILE A 368 -6.58 2.30 25.63
N THR A 369 -6.20 2.40 26.89
CA THR A 369 -7.04 2.95 27.95
C THR A 369 -7.39 4.43 27.74
N PRO A 370 -8.49 4.93 28.34
CA PRO A 370 -8.89 6.33 28.16
C PRO A 370 -7.86 7.35 28.60
N LYS A 371 -7.09 7.02 29.65
CA LYS A 371 -5.99 7.86 30.12
C LYS A 371 -4.93 8.02 29.04
N ASN A 372 -4.53 6.93 28.39
CA ASN A 372 -3.44 6.95 27.41
C ASN A 372 -3.92 7.45 26.05
N THR A 373 -5.13 7.09 25.61
CA THR A 373 -5.76 7.68 24.42
C THR A 373 -5.85 9.19 24.54
N LYS A 374 -6.28 9.72 25.69
CA LYS A 374 -6.29 11.16 25.93
C LYS A 374 -4.90 11.79 25.82
N ALA A 375 -3.88 11.16 26.42
CA ALA A 375 -2.51 11.67 26.32
C ALA A 375 -2.03 11.75 24.86
N ILE A 376 -2.34 10.73 24.04
CA ILE A 376 -2.04 10.72 22.60
C ILE A 376 -2.79 11.86 21.88
N LEU A 377 -4.08 12.04 22.15
CA LEU A 377 -4.89 13.10 21.54
C LEU A 377 -4.44 14.51 21.94
N ASP A 378 -4.05 14.70 23.20
CA ASP A 378 -3.49 15.97 23.71
C ASP A 378 -2.15 16.29 22.99
N SER A 379 -1.31 15.27 22.74
CA SER A 379 -0.07 15.42 21.99
C SER A 379 -0.30 15.83 20.52
N TYR A 380 -1.34 15.31 19.86
CA TYR A 380 -1.74 15.82 18.54
C TYR A 380 -2.09 17.30 18.58
N GLN A 381 -2.86 17.73 19.59
CA GLN A 381 -3.27 19.12 19.74
C GLN A 381 -2.09 20.04 20.01
N GLU A 382 -1.14 19.60 20.84
CA GLU A 382 0.12 20.31 21.10
C GLU A 382 0.94 20.46 19.81
N ALA A 383 1.19 19.37 19.09
CA ALA A 383 1.99 19.39 17.87
C ALA A 383 1.35 20.25 16.75
N LEU A 384 0.03 20.19 16.58
CA LEU A 384 -0.67 21.02 15.60
C LEU A 384 -0.63 22.51 15.95
N ASN A 385 -0.58 22.85 17.24
CA ASN A 385 -0.48 24.23 17.71
C ASN A 385 0.97 24.76 17.75
N ASP A 386 1.98 23.88 17.77
CA ASP A 386 3.38 24.29 17.82
C ASP A 386 3.80 24.98 16.50
N PRO A 387 4.21 26.27 16.51
CA PRO A 387 4.68 26.96 15.31
C PRO A 387 5.98 26.40 14.73
N LYS A 388 6.69 25.51 15.44
CA LYS A 388 7.90 24.84 14.92
C LYS A 388 7.58 23.75 13.89
N ASN A 389 6.39 23.16 13.94
CA ASN A 389 5.95 22.22 12.92
C ASN A 389 5.60 22.99 11.65
N ALA A 390 6.17 22.57 10.53
CA ALA A 390 5.87 23.15 9.23
C ALA A 390 4.38 23.00 8.88
N ASP A 391 3.79 24.02 8.27
CA ASP A 391 2.36 24.03 7.91
C ASP A 391 1.99 22.85 6.99
N ASP A 392 2.89 22.46 6.09
CA ASP A 392 2.69 21.31 5.20
C ASP A 392 2.55 19.99 5.98
N VAL A 393 3.38 19.78 7.01
CA VAL A 393 3.32 18.59 7.87
C VAL A 393 1.99 18.55 8.64
N LYS A 394 1.56 19.69 9.17
CA LYS A 394 0.26 19.81 9.86
C LYS A 394 -0.89 19.49 8.91
N LYS A 395 -0.89 20.09 7.71
CA LYS A 395 -1.91 19.87 6.69
C LYS A 395 -1.95 18.40 6.25
N GLN A 396 -0.80 17.77 6.09
CA GLN A 396 -0.70 16.35 5.73
C GLN A 396 -1.29 15.44 6.81
N THR A 397 -0.94 15.71 8.06
CA THR A 397 -1.47 14.96 9.20
C THR A 397 -2.99 15.10 9.28
N LEU A 398 -3.51 16.34 9.17
CA LEU A 398 -4.95 16.59 9.18
C LEU A 398 -5.68 15.83 8.06
N LYS A 399 -5.07 15.67 6.87
CA LYS A 399 -5.64 14.84 5.80
C LYS A 399 -5.66 13.35 6.13
N CYS A 400 -4.61 12.81 6.77
CA CYS A 400 -4.63 11.43 7.24
C CYS A 400 -5.73 11.20 8.30
N ILE A 401 -5.88 12.16 9.22
CA ILE A 401 -6.93 12.15 10.23
C ILE A 401 -8.32 12.23 9.59
N GLU A 402 -8.53 13.14 8.65
CA GLU A 402 -9.80 13.29 7.91
C GLU A 402 -10.12 12.02 7.09
N ALA A 403 -9.13 11.42 6.44
CA ALA A 403 -9.31 10.17 5.71
C ALA A 403 -9.80 9.04 6.62
N ARG A 404 -9.25 8.88 7.83
CA ARG A 404 -9.62 7.80 8.75
C ARG A 404 -10.88 8.12 9.56
N TYR A 405 -10.94 9.29 10.18
CA TYR A 405 -11.95 9.68 11.16
C TYR A 405 -13.04 10.61 10.63
N GLY A 406 -12.86 11.17 9.43
CA GLY A 406 -13.74 12.18 8.86
C GLY A 406 -13.46 13.60 9.34
N SER A 407 -12.93 13.79 10.55
CA SER A 407 -12.40 15.07 11.01
C SER A 407 -11.54 14.93 12.28
N LEU A 408 -10.77 15.98 12.60
CA LEU A 408 -10.02 16.05 13.86
C LEU A 408 -10.95 16.05 15.08
N GLU A 409 -12.10 16.72 15.00
CA GLU A 409 -13.08 16.79 16.10
C GLU A 409 -13.73 15.43 16.39
N VAL A 410 -13.88 14.58 15.37
CA VAL A 410 -14.34 13.20 15.56
C VAL A 410 -13.26 12.37 16.25
N MET A 411 -12.01 12.47 15.78
CA MET A 411 -10.87 11.79 16.40
C MET A 411 -10.67 12.22 17.88
N GLN A 412 -10.81 13.51 18.18
CA GLN A 412 -10.65 14.05 19.54
C GLN A 412 -11.74 13.59 20.53
N LYS A 413 -12.81 12.94 20.04
CA LYS A 413 -13.85 12.33 20.89
C LYS A 413 -13.58 10.87 21.21
N LEU A 414 -12.50 10.28 20.68
CA LEU A 414 -12.13 8.91 21.02
C LEU A 414 -11.80 8.83 22.51
N GLU A 415 -12.58 8.03 23.23
CA GLU A 415 -12.26 7.66 24.60
C GLU A 415 -11.30 6.46 24.60
N TRP A 416 -11.57 5.46 23.75
CA TRP A 416 -10.73 4.29 23.57
C TRP A 416 -10.12 4.29 22.17
N ALA A 417 -8.93 3.70 22.04
CA ALA A 417 -8.28 3.46 20.76
C ALA A 417 -7.86 2.00 20.65
N VAL A 418 -7.84 1.49 19.43
CA VAL A 418 -7.48 0.10 19.11
C VAL A 418 -6.30 0.09 18.18
N ILE A 419 -5.36 -0.79 18.50
CA ILE A 419 -4.17 -1.07 17.71
C ILE A 419 -4.11 -2.57 17.44
N GLU A 420 -3.82 -2.92 16.19
CA GLU A 420 -3.39 -4.27 15.84
C GLU A 420 -1.86 -4.27 15.72
N GLN A 421 -1.20 -5.14 16.47
CA GLN A 421 0.24 -5.36 16.37
C GLN A 421 0.50 -6.54 15.45
N HIS A 422 1.35 -6.32 14.45
CA HIS A 422 1.86 -7.32 13.50
C HIS A 422 3.38 -7.40 13.64
N ASP A 423 4.02 -8.40 13.01
CA ASP A 423 5.47 -8.70 13.13
C ASP A 423 6.38 -7.48 13.00
N SER A 424 6.09 -6.60 12.04
CA SER A 424 6.92 -5.44 11.70
C SER A 424 6.18 -4.12 11.79
N GLU A 425 4.88 -4.14 12.09
CA GLU A 425 4.00 -2.99 11.92
C GLU A 425 2.95 -2.91 13.02
N THR A 426 2.46 -1.70 13.23
CA THR A 426 1.40 -1.39 14.18
C THR A 426 0.31 -0.66 13.40
N LEU A 427 -0.90 -1.22 13.37
CA LEU A 427 -2.01 -0.72 12.58
C LEU A 427 -3.02 -0.01 13.49
N PRO A 428 -3.07 1.34 13.49
CA PRO A 428 -4.08 2.06 14.25
C PRO A 428 -5.44 1.91 13.57
N SER A 429 -6.41 1.41 14.33
CA SER A 429 -7.77 1.16 13.83
C SER A 429 -8.77 2.24 14.24
N GLY A 430 -8.50 3.00 15.32
CA GLY A 430 -9.48 3.90 15.92
C GLY A 430 -10.34 3.16 16.93
N THR A 431 -11.65 3.02 16.72
CA THR A 431 -12.51 2.24 17.64
C THR A 431 -12.41 0.74 17.39
N PHE A 432 -12.95 -0.09 18.29
CA PHE A 432 -12.96 -1.54 18.11
C PHE A 432 -13.81 -1.97 16.91
N ARG A 433 -14.93 -1.28 16.69
CA ARG A 433 -15.73 -1.45 15.48
C ARG A 433 -14.93 -1.18 14.21
N GLN A 434 -14.16 -0.09 14.17
CA GLN A 434 -13.34 0.24 13.00
C GLN A 434 -12.26 -0.83 12.74
N CYS A 435 -11.69 -1.43 13.80
CA CYS A 435 -10.79 -2.58 13.68
C CYS A 435 -11.46 -3.77 12.95
N LEU A 436 -12.71 -4.10 13.31
CA LEU A 436 -13.47 -5.16 12.64
C LEU A 436 -13.82 -4.82 11.18
N GLU A 437 -14.12 -3.56 10.90
CA GLU A 437 -14.36 -3.07 9.53
C GLU A 437 -13.08 -3.13 8.68
N ASP A 438 -11.92 -2.82 9.26
CA ASP A 438 -10.61 -2.93 8.62
C ASP A 438 -10.24 -4.40 8.35
N ARG A 439 -10.45 -5.30 9.33
CA ARG A 439 -10.33 -6.76 9.14
C ARG A 439 -11.23 -7.26 8.01
N LEU A 440 -12.48 -6.81 7.93
CA LEU A 440 -13.39 -7.19 6.85
C LEU A 440 -12.91 -6.70 5.49
N ARG A 441 -12.34 -5.50 5.41
CA ARG A 441 -11.76 -5.01 4.16
C ARG A 441 -10.61 -5.90 3.70
N ARG A 442 -9.75 -6.34 4.62
CA ARG A 442 -8.68 -7.30 4.33
C ARG A 442 -9.23 -8.68 3.97
N ALA A 443 -10.24 -9.18 4.67
CA ALA A 443 -10.86 -10.48 4.37
C ALA A 443 -11.54 -10.55 3.00
N LYS A 444 -12.02 -9.41 2.48
CA LYS A 444 -12.55 -9.30 1.11
C LYS A 444 -11.46 -9.42 0.04
N SER A 445 -10.20 -9.17 0.38
CA SER A 445 -9.10 -9.52 -0.54
C SER A 445 -9.17 -11.03 -0.78
N GLY A 446 -9.17 -11.43 -2.05
CA GLY A 446 -9.39 -12.82 -2.44
C GLY A 446 -8.35 -13.79 -1.85
N ARG A 447 -8.42 -15.05 -2.26
CA ARG A 447 -7.44 -16.09 -1.87
C ARG A 447 -6.00 -15.62 -2.10
N TYR A 448 -5.10 -16.02 -1.21
CA TYR A 448 -3.68 -15.92 -1.49
C TYR A 448 -3.37 -16.92 -2.59
N LEU A 449 -2.92 -16.41 -3.74
CA LEU A 449 -2.52 -17.22 -4.88
C LEU A 449 -1.01 -17.12 -4.98
N ASP A 450 -0.33 -18.25 -4.76
CA ASP A 450 1.12 -18.34 -4.93
C ASP A 450 1.50 -18.03 -6.39
N ASN A 451 2.20 -16.90 -6.58
CA ASN A 451 3.12 -16.61 -7.69
C ASN A 451 2.67 -16.91 -9.13
N THR A 452 1.37 -17.02 -9.42
CA THR A 452 0.88 -17.28 -10.79
C THR A 452 -0.42 -16.55 -11.11
N ASP A 453 -1.35 -16.43 -10.15
CA ASP A 453 -2.69 -15.89 -10.42
C ASP A 453 -3.02 -14.60 -9.66
N LYS A 454 -2.12 -13.94 -8.92
CA LYS A 454 -2.35 -12.53 -8.51
C LYS A 454 -1.99 -11.53 -9.62
N GLU A 455 -1.49 -12.06 -10.74
CA GLU A 455 -0.61 -11.32 -11.63
C GLU A 455 -1.33 -10.80 -12.91
N LEU A 456 -2.61 -11.16 -13.15
CA LEU A 456 -3.42 -10.60 -14.25
C LEU A 456 -4.20 -9.33 -13.85
N GLY A 457 -3.97 -8.79 -12.65
CA GLY A 457 -4.64 -7.58 -12.15
C GLY A 457 -4.03 -6.25 -12.63
N GLY A 458 -2.94 -6.28 -13.40
CA GLY A 458 -2.31 -5.08 -13.96
C GLY A 458 -3.19 -4.40 -15.00
N ILE A 459 -3.01 -3.08 -15.16
CA ILE A 459 -3.71 -2.26 -16.16
C ILE A 459 -3.44 -2.79 -17.57
N ALA A 460 -2.21 -3.24 -17.84
CA ALA A 460 -1.86 -3.85 -19.12
C ALA A 460 -2.71 -5.09 -19.44
N TYR A 461 -3.12 -5.86 -18.43
CA TYR A 461 -3.89 -7.08 -18.60
C TYR A 461 -5.40 -6.82 -18.66
N SER A 462 -5.91 -5.83 -17.92
CA SER A 462 -7.32 -5.42 -18.01
C SER A 462 -7.66 -4.76 -19.35
N CYS A 463 -6.66 -4.24 -20.05
CA CYS A 463 -6.81 -3.56 -21.33
C CYS A 463 -6.46 -4.47 -22.53
N LYS A 464 -6.40 -5.80 -22.37
CA LYS A 464 -6.10 -6.69 -23.50
C LYS A 464 -7.12 -6.57 -24.64
N ALA A 465 -6.64 -6.69 -25.87
CA ALA A 465 -7.50 -6.82 -27.05
C ALA A 465 -8.30 -8.13 -26.98
N ASP A 466 -9.59 -8.08 -27.37
CA ASP A 466 -10.54 -9.18 -27.18
C ASP A 466 -10.22 -10.44 -28.01
N ASP A 467 -9.27 -10.35 -28.95
CA ASP A 467 -8.89 -11.40 -29.91
C ASP A 467 -7.45 -11.94 -29.73
N SER A 468 -6.87 -11.84 -28.52
CA SER A 468 -5.46 -12.25 -28.25
C SER A 468 -5.26 -13.54 -27.46
#